data_AF-A0A482W9S3-F1
#
_entry.id   AF-A0A482W9S3-F1
#
_cell.length_a   1.000
_cell.length_b   1.000
_cell.length_c   1.000
_cell.angle_alpha   90.00
_cell.angle_beta   90.00
_cell.angle_gamma   90.00
#
_symmetry.space_group_name_H-M   'P 1'
#
loop_
_entity.id
_entity.type
_entity.pdbx_description
1 polymer ?
#
loop_
_entity_poly.entity_id
_entity_poly.type
_entity_poly.pdbx_seq_one_letter_code
_entity_poly.pdbx_strand_id
1 'polypeptide(L)' 'ETKTVHNFVVGDLVWGPAKTCPAWPGKIIEVNGNDISVKWFGSEKLITKLGKGSLQTLTEGLDAHHHARKKCRT' A
#
# COMPACT_ATOMS: atom_id res chain seq x y z
N GLU A 1 -9.30 8.38 11.54
CA GLU A 1 -8.75 7.07 11.15
C GLU A 1 -7.42 6.86 11.85
N THR A 2 -7.35 5.91 12.78
CA THR A 2 -6.12 5.55 13.51
C THR A 2 -5.16 4.89 12.53
N LYS A 3 -4.10 5.62 12.13
CA LYS A 3 -3.00 5.07 11.33
C LYS A 3 -2.32 3.97 12.14
N THR A 4 -2.66 2.72 11.86
CA THR A 4 -2.04 1.54 12.45
C THR A 4 -0.55 1.57 12.10
N VAL A 5 0.30 1.69 13.12
CA VAL A 5 1.76 1.63 12.97
C VAL A 5 2.13 0.17 12.71
N HIS A 6 1.98 -0.26 11.46
CA HIS A 6 2.38 -1.60 11.07
C HIS A 6 3.89 -1.68 10.90
N ASN A 7 4.48 -2.72 11.48
CA ASN A 7 5.87 -3.08 11.24
C ASN A 7 5.99 -3.75 9.87
N PHE A 8 6.18 -2.92 8.87
CA PHE A 8 6.46 -3.35 7.51
C PHE A 8 7.87 -3.93 7.38
N VAL A 9 8.01 -5.03 6.64
CA VAL A 9 9.29 -5.64 6.31
C VAL A 9 9.52 -5.68 4.79
N VAL A 10 10.79 -5.76 4.38
CA VAL A 10 11.12 -5.98 2.97
C VAL A 10 10.49 -7.28 2.49
N GLY A 11 9.77 -7.20 1.37
CA GLY A 11 9.03 -8.34 0.84
C GLY A 11 7.52 -8.25 1.05
N ASP A 12 7.05 -7.47 2.02
CA ASP A 12 5.62 -7.27 2.25
C ASP A 12 4.95 -6.65 1.02
N LEU A 13 3.74 -7.11 0.77
CA LEU A 13 2.87 -6.43 -0.19
C LEU A 13 2.05 -5.39 0.56
N VAL A 14 1.83 -4.26 -0.08
CA VAL A 14 1.16 -3.10 0.54
C VAL A 14 0.29 -2.40 -0.48
N TRP A 15 -0.65 -1.62 0.03
CA TRP A 15 -1.46 -0.71 -0.75
C TRP A 15 -1.15 0.72 -0.37
N GLY A 16 -1.05 1.61 -1.34
CA GLY A 16 -0.81 3.01 -1.02
C GLY A 16 -0.87 3.92 -2.23
N PRO A 17 -0.60 5.22 -2.04
CA PRO A 17 -0.73 6.19 -3.09
C PRO A 17 0.37 6.00 -4.14
N ALA A 18 -0.03 5.69 -5.37
CA ALA A 18 0.85 5.64 -6.52
C ALA A 18 0.26 6.46 -7.67
N LYS A 19 1.06 7.40 -8.21
CA LYS A 19 0.63 8.33 -9.26
C LYS A 19 -0.69 9.04 -8.91
N THR A 20 -1.79 8.62 -9.52
CA THR A 20 -3.13 9.21 -9.44
C THR A 20 -4.10 8.35 -8.64
N CYS A 21 -3.66 7.21 -8.13
CA CYS A 21 -4.51 6.25 -7.43
C CYS A 21 -4.13 6.22 -5.94
N PRO A 22 -5.09 6.45 -5.02
CA PRO A 22 -4.81 6.49 -3.58
C PRO A 22 -4.53 5.11 -2.96
N ALA A 23 -4.95 4.03 -3.63
CA ALA A 23 -4.76 2.65 -3.20
C ALA A 23 -4.31 1.79 -4.38
N TRP A 24 -3.01 1.75 -4.60
CA TRP A 24 -2.37 0.94 -5.63
C TRP A 24 -1.57 -0.19 -4.99
N PRO A 25 -1.53 -1.41 -5.57
CA PRO A 25 -0.79 -2.51 -4.99
C PRO A 25 0.72 -2.40 -5.29
N GLY A 26 1.56 -2.67 -4.32
CA GLY A 26 3.01 -2.66 -4.44
C GLY A 26 3.70 -3.62 -3.50
N LYS A 27 5.01 -3.78 -3.67
CA LYS A 27 5.89 -4.59 -2.83
C LYS A 27 6.96 -3.73 -2.19
N ILE A 28 7.17 -3.88 -0.89
CA ILE A 28 8.26 -3.22 -0.20
C ILE A 28 9.59 -3.83 -0.64
N ILE A 29 10.46 -2.97 -1.15
CA ILE A 29 11.81 -3.35 -1.57
C ILE A 29 12.87 -2.89 -0.57
N GLU A 30 12.55 -1.93 0.30
CA GLU A 30 13.47 -1.37 1.28
C GLU A 30 12.71 -0.75 2.46
N VAL A 31 13.25 -0.91 3.67
CA VAL A 31 12.76 -0.27 4.89
C VAL A 31 13.94 0.38 5.61
N ASN A 32 13.92 1.71 5.69
CA ASN A 32 14.95 2.54 6.31
C ASN A 32 14.34 3.30 7.48
N GLY A 33 14.29 2.67 8.67
CA GLY A 33 13.72 3.28 9.88
C GLY A 33 12.22 3.57 9.73
N ASN A 34 11.85 4.82 9.42
CA ASN A 34 10.48 5.25 9.17
C ASN A 34 10.14 5.40 7.67
N ASP A 35 11.16 5.37 6.81
CA ASP A 35 11.00 5.44 5.38
C ASP A 35 10.84 4.04 4.78
N ILE A 36 9.95 3.90 3.80
CA ILE A 36 9.69 2.66 3.09
C ILE A 36 9.72 2.93 1.59
N SER A 37 10.50 2.15 0.86
CA SER A 37 10.53 2.17 -0.60
C SER A 37 9.64 1.05 -1.13
N VAL A 38 8.59 1.43 -1.87
CA VAL A 38 7.63 0.49 -2.45
C VAL A 38 7.78 0.49 -3.96
N LYS A 39 7.92 -0.71 -4.54
CA LYS A 39 7.84 -0.96 -5.97
C LYS A 39 6.40 -1.29 -6.34
N TRP A 40 5.75 -0.44 -7.13
CA TRP A 40 4.34 -0.60 -7.49
C TRP A 40 4.15 -1.61 -8.63
N PHE A 41 3.12 -2.47 -8.53
CA PHE A 41 2.78 -3.41 -9.60
C PHE A 41 2.16 -2.68 -10.80
N GLY A 42 2.31 -3.21 -12.02
CA GLY A 42 1.82 -2.55 -13.23
C GLY A 42 2.57 -1.27 -13.63
N SER A 43 3.60 -0.89 -12.87
CA SER A 43 4.54 0.16 -13.22
C SER A 43 5.91 -0.23 -12.68
N GLU A 44 6.57 -1.16 -13.37
CA GLU A 44 7.80 -1.81 -12.91
C GLU A 44 8.97 -0.85 -12.61
N LYS A 45 8.91 0.38 -13.12
CA LYS A 45 9.90 1.45 -12.88
C LYS A 45 9.47 2.46 -11.81
N LEU A 46 8.28 2.35 -11.24
CA LEU A 46 7.82 3.24 -10.18
C LEU A 46 8.20 2.68 -8.82
N ILE A 47 9.20 3.31 -8.24
CA ILE A 47 9.56 3.16 -6.85
C ILE A 47 9.17 4.46 -6.15
N THR A 48 8.42 4.36 -5.07
CA THR A 48 8.05 5.53 -4.27
C THR A 48 8.50 5.33 -2.83
N LYS A 49 9.18 6.34 -2.30
CA LYS A 49 9.62 6.40 -0.91
C LYS A 49 8.56 7.13 -0.09
N LEU A 50 7.97 6.43 0.88
CA LEU A 50 6.84 6.90 1.68
C LEU A 50 7.08 6.58 3.16
N GLY A 51 6.46 7.35 4.06
CA GLY A 51 6.44 7.02 5.48
C GLY A 51 5.49 5.86 5.77
N LYS A 52 5.75 5.10 6.85
CA LYS A 52 4.91 3.97 7.30
C LYS A 52 3.42 4.33 7.39
N GLY A 53 3.10 5.54 7.83
CA GLY A 53 1.71 5.99 8.00
C GLY A 53 0.96 6.29 6.69
N SER A 54 1.58 6.16 5.53
CA SER A 54 0.95 6.36 4.22
C SER A 54 0.68 5.04 3.49
N LEU A 55 1.10 3.92 4.06
CA LEU A 55 0.93 2.58 3.50
C LEU A 55 -0.13 1.82 4.30
N GLN A 56 -0.96 1.07 3.58
CA GLN A 56 -1.93 0.12 4.11
C GLN A 56 -1.36 -1.29 3.93
N THR A 57 -1.59 -2.16 4.92
CA THR A 57 -1.16 -3.57 4.83
C THR A 57 -1.99 -4.34 3.81
N LEU A 58 -1.52 -5.52 3.40
CA LEU A 58 -2.29 -6.44 2.57
C LEU A 58 -3.70 -6.68 3.10
N THR A 59 -3.85 -6.92 4.40
CA THR A 59 -5.14 -7.23 5.02
C THR A 59 -6.09 -6.04 4.97
N GLU A 60 -5.59 -4.84 5.28
CA GLU A 60 -6.37 -3.58 5.19
C GLU A 60 -6.76 -3.26 3.74
N GLY A 61 -5.82 -3.42 2.79
CA GLY A 61 -6.07 -3.19 1.37
C GLY A 61 -7.00 -4.23 0.72
N LEU A 62 -6.95 -5.49 1.18
CA LEU A 62 -7.92 -6.52 0.78
C LEU A 62 -9.31 -6.21 1.31
N ASP A 63 -9.43 -5.73 2.55
CA ASP A 63 -10.72 -5.33 3.12
C ASP A 63 -11.32 -4.13 2.36
N ALA A 64 -10.50 -3.10 2.06
CA ALA A 64 -10.90 -1.97 1.24
C ALA A 64 -11.32 -2.36 -0.20
N HIS A 65 -10.58 -3.28 -0.84
CA HIS A 65 -10.93 -3.81 -2.16
C HIS A 65 -12.20 -4.69 -2.12
N HIS A 66 -12.39 -5.50 -1.08
CA HIS A 66 -13.61 -6.26 -0.86
C HIS A 66 -14.82 -5.35 -0.60
N HIS A 67 -14.63 -4.22 0.08
CA HIS A 67 -15.67 -3.23 0.31
C HIS A 67 -16.04 -2.48 -0.98
N ALA A 68 -15.07 -2.18 -1.84
CA ALA A 68 -15.29 -1.55 -3.13
C ALA A 68 -16.15 -2.41 -4.09
N ARG A 69 -16.08 -3.75 -4.02
CA ARG A 69 -16.93 -4.64 -4.83
C ARG A 69 -18.35 -4.85 -4.28
N LYS A 70 -18.64 -4.46 -3.04
CA LYS A 70 -20.00 -4.60 -2.47
C LYS A 70 -20.92 -3.40 -2.76
N LYS A 71 -20.46 -2.37 -3.47
CA LYS A 71 -21.27 -1.18 -3.80
C LYS A 71 -21.65 -1.06 -5.29
N CYS A 72 -21.70 -2.19 -5.99
CA CYS A 72 -22.27 -2.32 -7.32
C CYS A 72 -23.31 -3.45 -7.36
N ARG A 73 -24.36 -3.35 -6.53
CA ARG A 73 -25.61 -4.07 -6.78
C ARG A 73 -26.80 -3.41 -6.09
N THR A 74 -27.27 -2.32 -6.68
CA THR A 74 -28.69 -2.00 -6.77
C THR A 74 -28.93 -1.43 -8.15
#